data_AF-A0A1W9LGC5-F1
#
_entry.id   AF-A0A1W9LGC5-F1
#
_cell.length_a   1.000
_cell.length_b   1.000
_cell.length_c   1.000
_cell.angle_alpha   90.00
_cell.angle_beta   90.00
_cell.angle_gamma   90.00
#
_symmetry.space_group_name_H-M   'P 1'
#
loop_
_entity.id
_entity.type
_entity.pdbx_description
1 polymer ?
#
loop_
_entity_poly.entity_id
_entity_poly.type
_entity_poly.pdbx_seq_one_letter_code
_entity_poly.pdbx_strand_id
1 'polypeptide(L)' 'PATIDELENRLQSENFFRVHRSFLVNLNHIKDIVPWFNGKYLITMRDSRLTEITVSRNKIKALKKKLAL' A
#
# COMPACT_ATOMS: atom_id res chain seq x y z
N PRO A 1 -2.49 16.09 -16.40
CA PRO A 1 -2.10 14.74 -15.92
C PRO A 1 -1.52 14.82 -14.50
N ALA A 2 -2.22 14.25 -13.51
CA ALA A 2 -1.73 14.26 -12.13
C ALA A 2 -0.67 13.16 -11.94
N THR A 3 0.45 13.49 -11.29
CA THR A 3 1.48 12.51 -10.96
C THR A 3 1.10 11.71 -9.71
N ILE A 4 1.73 10.56 -9.47
CA ILE A 4 1.56 9.82 -8.22
C ILE A 4 1.96 10.68 -7.02
N ASP A 5 2.98 11.52 -7.17
CA ASP A 5 3.44 12.42 -6.10
C ASP A 5 2.39 13.49 -5.78
N GLU A 6 1.71 14.04 -6.80
CA GLU A 6 0.62 14.99 -6.62
C GLU A 6 -0.60 14.34 -5.94
N LEU A 7 -0.95 13.12 -6.36
CA LEU A 7 -2.01 12.34 -5.72
C LEU A 7 -1.68 11.99 -4.28
N GLU A 8 -0.43 11.62 -3.99
CA GLU A 8 0.05 11.35 -2.64
C GLU A 8 -0.17 12.59 -1.77
N ASN A 9 0.31 13.76 -2.20
CA ASN A 9 0.14 15.02 -1.46
C ASN A 9 -1.33 15.38 -1.19
N ARG A 10 -2.20 15.21 -2.18
CA ARG A 10 -3.64 15.51 -2.05
C ARG A 10 -4.37 14.53 -1.12
N LEU A 11 -3.89 13.29 -1.02
CA LEU A 11 -4.51 12.22 -0.23
C LEU A 11 -3.76 11.95 1.08
N GLN A 12 -2.83 12.82 1.49
CA GLN A 12 -2.05 12.64 2.73
C GLN A 12 -2.91 12.64 4.00
N SER A 13 -4.01 13.40 4.01
CA SER A 13 -4.97 13.43 5.12
C SER A 13 -5.87 12.20 5.18
N GLU A 14 -5.91 11.44 4.09
CA GLU A 14 -6.73 10.24 3.95
C GLU A 14 -5.90 9.00 4.31
N ASN A 15 -6.57 7.86 4.50
CA ASN A 15 -5.91 6.58 4.78
C ASN A 15 -5.20 5.98 3.56
N PHE A 16 -4.51 6.78 2.75
CA PHE A 16 -3.70 6.34 1.63
C PHE A 16 -2.23 6.18 2.03
N PHE A 17 -1.55 5.23 1.39
CA PHE A 17 -0.14 4.98 1.63
C PHE A 17 0.58 4.50 0.38
N ARG A 18 1.79 5.04 0.15
CA ARG A 18 2.62 4.67 -0.99
C ARG A 18 3.46 3.44 -0.68
N VAL A 19 2.96 2.28 -1.11
CA VAL A 19 3.59 0.95 -0.90
C VAL A 19 4.70 0.65 -1.90
N HIS A 20 4.67 1.30 -3.06
CA HIS A 20 5.64 1.16 -4.14
C HIS A 20 5.80 2.49 -4.88
N ARG A 21 6.91 2.68 -5.62
CA ARG A 21 7.16 3.95 -6.34
C ARG A 21 6.02 4.33 -7.30
N SER A 22 5.32 3.33 -7.83
CA SER A 22 4.21 3.48 -8.79
C SER A 22 2.83 3.18 -8.20
N PHE A 23 2.73 2.83 -6.91
CA PHE A 23 1.44 2.43 -6.31
C PHE A 23 1.17 3.17 -5.00
N LEU A 24 0.01 3.83 -4.97
CA LEU A 24 -0.62 4.43 -3.82
C LEU A 24 -1.90 3.62 -3.51
N VAL A 25 -2.04 3.11 -2.28
CA VAL A 25 -3.15 2.22 -1.90
C VAL A 25 -3.96 2.82 -0.76
N ASN A 26 -5.27 2.60 -0.77
CA ASN A 26 -6.14 2.94 0.35
C ASN A 26 -6.07 1.81 1.40
N LEU A 27 -5.56 2.12 2.58
CA LEU A 27 -5.37 1.19 3.69
C LEU A 27 -6.69 0.60 4.19
N ASN A 28 -7.79 1.36 4.13
CA ASN A 28 -9.12 0.88 4.57
C ASN A 28 -9.70 -0.20 3.65
N HIS A 29 -9.17 -0.30 2.43
CA HIS A 29 -9.57 -1.28 1.43
C HIS A 29 -8.59 -2.44 1.31
N ILE A 30 -7.66 -2.60 2.24
CA ILE A 30 -6.82 -3.79 2.29
C ILE A 30 -7.67 -4.97 2.79
N LYS A 31 -7.60 -6.09 2.08
CA LYS A 31 -8.19 -7.36 2.48
C LYS A 31 -7.23 -8.17 3.34
N ASP A 32 -5.99 -8.33 2.88
CA ASP A 32 -4.96 -9.13 3.57
C ASP A 32 -3.55 -8.62 3.27
N ILE A 33 -2.61 -8.93 4.17
CA ILE A 33 -1.19 -8.63 4.03
C ILE A 33 -0.38 -9.84 4.46
N VAL A 34 0.26 -10.50 3.49
CA VAL A 34 1.03 -11.72 3.75
C VAL A 34 2.52 -11.51 3.45
N PRO A 35 3.43 -12.13 4.23
CA PRO A 35 4.83 -12.22 3.85
C PRO A 35 4.99 -12.86 2.46
N TRP A 36 5.93 -12.34 1.67
CA TRP A 36 6.24 -12.83 0.33
C TRP A 36 7.75 -13.05 0.17
N PHE A 37 8.19 -13.51 -1.01
CA PHE A 37 9.59 -13.86 -1.24
C PHE A 37 10.54 -12.66 -1.00
N ASN A 38 11.76 -12.96 -0.54
CA ASN A 38 12.85 -11.99 -0.37
C ASN A 38 12.49 -10.81 0.55
N GLY A 39 11.73 -11.09 1.62
CA GLY A 39 11.33 -10.12 2.64
C GLY A 39 10.32 -9.07 2.17
N LYS A 40 9.80 -9.19 0.95
CA LYS A 40 8.68 -8.37 0.48
C LYS A 40 7.40 -8.86 1.13
N TYR A 41 6.34 -8.06 0.99
CA TYR A 41 5.00 -8.45 1.41
C TYR A 41 4.06 -8.29 0.22
N LEU A 42 2.99 -9.06 0.21
CA LEU A 42 1.91 -8.95 -0.76
C LEU A 42 0.68 -8.39 -0.05
N ILE A 43 0.12 -7.32 -0.59
CA ILE A 43 -1.19 -6.79 -0.18
C ILE A 43 -2.21 -7.30 -1.18
N THR A 44 -3.32 -7.83 -0.68
CA THR A 44 -4.51 -8.09 -1.48
C THR A 44 -5.56 -7.02 -1.19
N MET A 45 -6.09 -6.37 -2.21
CA MET A 45 -7.14 -5.36 -2.08
C MET A 45 -8.53 -6.00 -1.96
N ARG A 46 -9.46 -5.31 -1.30
CA ARG A 46 -10.88 -5.67 -1.19
C ARG A 46 -11.67 -5.12 -2.39
N ASP A 47 -11.17 -5.35 -3.59
CA ASP A 47 -11.87 -5.09 -4.85
C ASP A 47 -12.34 -6.41 -5.47
N SER A 48 -13.20 -6.34 -6.49
CA SER A 48 -13.75 -7.54 -7.14
C SER A 48 -12.69 -8.41 -7.82
N ARG A 49 -11.53 -7.83 -8.14
CA ARG A 49 -10.41 -8.52 -8.79
C ARG A 49 -9.40 -9.10 -7.80
N LEU A 50 -9.56 -8.84 -6.49
CA LEU A 50 -8.59 -9.19 -5.46
C LEU A 50 -7.17 -8.74 -5.85
N THR A 51 -7.05 -7.49 -6.29
CA THR A 51 -5.83 -6.93 -6.86
C THR A 51 -4.67 -7.11 -5.88
N GLU A 52 -3.59 -7.71 -6.35
CA GLU A 52 -2.39 -7.99 -5.56
C GLU A 52 -1.29 -6.97 -5.83
N ILE A 53 -0.69 -6.42 -4.78
CA ILE A 53 0.33 -5.38 -4.87
C ILE A 53 1.50 -5.71 -3.97
N THR A 54 2.71 -5.78 -4.53
CA THR A 54 3.91 -6.04 -3.74
C THR A 54 4.39 -4.80 -3.00
N VAL A 55 4.71 -4.96 -1.73
CA VAL A 55 5.30 -3.94 -0.86
C VAL A 55 6.79 -4.22 -0.73
N SER A 56 7.59 -3.16 -0.92
CA SER A 56 9.03 -3.24 -0.72
C SER A 56 9.41 -3.42 0.75
N ARG A 57 10.54 -4.09 1.00
CA ARG A 57 11.15 -4.26 2.34
C ARG A 57 11.26 -2.96 3.15
N ASN A 58 11.54 -1.84 2.48
CA ASN A 58 11.75 -0.57 3.15
C ASN A 58 10.41 0.09 3.58
N LYS A 59 9.30 -0.30 2.94
CA LYS A 59 7.97 0.28 3.21
C LYS A 59 7.14 -0.54 4.19
N ILE A 60 7.42 -1.83 4.37
CA ILE A 60 6.59 -2.67 5.26
C ILE A 60 6.61 -2.20 6.72
N LYS A 61 7.75 -1.74 7.23
CA LYS A 61 7.84 -1.24 8.62
C LYS A 61 6.93 -0.02 8.84
N ALA A 62 6.92 0.90 7.88
CA ALA A 62 6.05 2.07 7.93
C ALA A 62 4.57 1.70 7.72
N LEU A 63 4.29 0.74 6.82
CA LEU A 63 2.94 0.24 6.58
C LEU A 63 2.35 -0.40 7.84
N LYS A 64 3.07 -1.32 8.49
CA LYS A 64 2.63 -1.97 9.74
C LYS A 64 2.34 -0.94 10.84
N LYS A 65 3.23 0.04 11.01
CA LYS A 65 3.01 1.14 11.96
C LYS A 65 1.72 1.93 11.69
N LYS A 66 1.38 2.19 10.42
CA LYS A 66 0.13 2.87 10.03
C LYS A 66 -1.12 2.01 10.27
N LEU A 67 -0.98 0.69 10.19
CA LEU A 67 -2.05 -0.27 10.44
C LEU A 67 -2.14 -0.72 11.90
N ALA A 68 -1.26 -0.21 12.77
CA ALA A 68 -1.10 -0.67 14.16
C ALA A 68 -0.87 -2.19 14.29
N LEU A 69 -0.15 -2.76 13.32
CA LEU A 69 0.29 -4.17 13.28
C LEU A 69 1.74 -4.35 13.72
#